data_AF-A0A6D2IWS7-F1
#
_entry.id   AF-A0A6D2IWS7-F1
#
_cell.length_a   1.000
_cell.length_b   1.000
_cell.length_c   1.000
_cell.angle_alpha   90.00
_cell.angle_beta   90.00
_cell.angle_gamma   90.00
#
_symmetry.space_group_name_H-M   'P 1'
#
loop_
_entity.id
_entity.type
_entity.pdbx_description
1 polymer ?
#
loop_
_entity_poly.entity_id
_entity_poly.type
_entity_poly.pdbx_seq_one_letter_code
_entity_poly.pdbx_strand_id
1 'polypeptide(L)'
;MELSHRVYSTKFDGPSQKDYGVRVYWDLNRARLLDRGQARTIFDKISSSLRKADPQFRICMLTIYGDFSLHGGDARNLFRTTDFPPEVIVVFKHLPERDAFCTDEEEKECYKEKPKVKDYLPHHVLKQDINIHTLANKPPFNIMIITSDPDFTHLIRKLHTQGYVMMLACHRDAEACLGKYAYYKWDWESMMDGGEPPVPAATHYLVDTKKPKRK
;
A
#
# COMPACT_ATOMS: atom_id res chain seq x y z
N MET A 1 -34.31 -2.50 -9.61
CA MET A 1 -33.06 -1.86 -10.10
C MET A 1 -31.96 -2.27 -9.14
N GLU A 2 -31.32 -3.40 -9.42
CA GLU A 2 -30.39 -4.08 -8.52
C GLU A 2 -29.02 -3.41 -8.54
N LEU A 3 -28.65 -2.79 -7.42
CA LEU A 3 -27.28 -2.36 -7.15
C LEU A 3 -26.47 -3.62 -6.82
N SER A 4 -25.77 -4.14 -7.82
CA SER A 4 -25.02 -5.38 -7.75
C SER A 4 -24.03 -5.41 -6.57
N HIS A 5 -24.18 -6.42 -5.72
CA HIS A 5 -23.25 -6.85 -4.69
C HIS A 5 -21.88 -7.23 -5.26
N ARG A 6 -21.05 -6.26 -5.64
CA ARG A 6 -19.58 -6.42 -5.71
C ARG A 6 -18.91 -5.74 -4.50
N VAL A 7 -19.57 -5.84 -3.36
CA VAL A 7 -19.12 -5.36 -2.06
C VAL A 7 -18.06 -6.35 -1.55
N TYR A 8 -16.78 -5.97 -1.69
CA TYR A 8 -15.62 -6.55 -1.00
C TYR A 8 -15.52 -8.09 -1.00
N SER A 9 -14.94 -8.67 -2.05
CA SER A 9 -14.36 -10.01 -1.89
C SER A 9 -13.08 -9.90 -1.05
N THR A 10 -13.16 -10.26 0.23
CA THR A 10 -11.99 -10.37 1.12
C THR A 10 -11.24 -11.69 0.94
N LYS A 11 -11.84 -12.65 0.23
CA LYS A 11 -11.26 -13.94 -0.13
C LYS A 11 -10.77 -13.91 -1.57
N PHE A 12 -9.58 -14.45 -1.79
CA PHE A 12 -8.99 -14.61 -3.12
C PHE A 12 -8.84 -16.11 -3.40
N ASP A 13 -9.60 -16.60 -4.39
CA ASP A 13 -9.66 -18.01 -4.79
C ASP A 13 -8.96 -18.27 -6.14
N GLY A 14 -8.13 -17.32 -6.62
CA GLY A 14 -7.37 -17.44 -7.87
C GLY A 14 -6.25 -18.49 -7.82
N PRO A 15 -5.60 -18.80 -8.97
CA PRO A 15 -4.76 -19.98 -9.14
C PRO A 15 -3.67 -20.09 -8.07
N SER A 16 -3.61 -21.27 -7.45
CA SER A 16 -2.81 -21.59 -6.27
C SER A 16 -1.30 -21.43 -6.51
N GLN A 17 -0.77 -20.23 -6.26
CA GLN A 17 0.58 -20.05 -5.74
C GLN A 17 0.51 -18.91 -4.71
N LYS A 18 0.05 -19.26 -3.50
CA LYS A 18 -0.06 -18.31 -2.37
C LYS A 18 1.27 -17.62 -2.05
N ASP A 19 2.38 -18.23 -2.46
CA ASP A 19 3.73 -17.80 -2.10
C ASP A 19 4.22 -16.58 -2.91
N TYR A 20 3.70 -16.34 -4.11
CA TYR A 20 4.21 -15.28 -5.01
C TYR A 20 3.17 -14.21 -5.41
N GLY A 21 1.92 -14.36 -4.96
CA GLY A 21 0.91 -13.31 -5.13
C GLY A 21 1.20 -12.13 -4.20
N VAL A 22 1.24 -10.91 -4.75
CA VAL A 22 1.46 -9.66 -4.03
C VAL A 22 0.17 -8.85 -3.99
N ARG A 23 -0.27 -8.51 -2.78
CA ARG A 23 -1.38 -7.59 -2.55
C ARG A 23 -0.84 -6.20 -2.33
N VAL A 24 -1.16 -5.29 -3.26
CA VAL A 24 -0.64 -3.93 -3.28
C VAL A 24 -1.71 -2.97 -2.74
N TYR A 25 -1.32 -2.17 -1.74
CA TYR A 25 -2.12 -1.08 -1.20
C TYR A 25 -1.36 0.22 -1.45
N TRP A 26 -1.92 1.09 -2.28
CA TRP A 26 -1.27 2.31 -2.73
C TRP A 26 -1.98 3.55 -2.22
N ASP A 27 -1.29 4.31 -1.39
CA ASP A 27 -1.65 5.66 -0.97
C ASP A 27 -1.19 6.68 -2.02
N LEU A 28 -2.05 6.95 -3.00
CA LEU A 28 -1.78 7.86 -4.12
C LEU A 28 -1.46 9.28 -3.62
N ASN A 29 -2.04 9.70 -2.49
CA ASN A 29 -1.82 11.05 -1.97
C ASN A 29 -0.39 11.22 -1.41
N ARG A 30 0.25 10.14 -0.97
CA ARG A 30 1.60 10.12 -0.34
C ARG A 30 2.69 9.50 -1.22
N ALA A 31 2.31 8.89 -2.33
CA ALA A 31 3.18 8.38 -3.37
C ALA A 31 2.52 8.71 -4.72
N ARG A 32 2.61 9.99 -5.10
CA ARG A 32 1.88 10.55 -6.23
C ARG A 32 2.47 10.11 -7.55
N LEU A 33 1.62 10.09 -8.57
CA LEU A 33 2.08 10.14 -9.96
C LEU A 33 2.65 11.54 -10.25
N LEU A 34 3.70 11.61 -11.07
CA LEU A 34 4.27 12.87 -11.55
C LEU A 34 3.33 13.55 -12.56
N ASP A 35 2.67 12.75 -13.40
CA ASP A 35 1.69 13.22 -14.37
C ASP A 35 0.62 12.16 -14.67
N ARG A 36 -0.45 12.57 -15.35
CA ARG A 36 -1.59 11.69 -15.67
C ARG A 36 -1.24 10.59 -16.69
N GLY A 37 -0.24 10.82 -17.54
CA GLY A 37 0.22 9.84 -18.53
C GLY A 37 0.79 8.58 -17.88
N GLN A 38 1.45 8.73 -16.73
CA GLN A 38 2.02 7.61 -15.97
C GLN A 38 0.96 6.61 -15.47
N ALA A 39 -0.29 7.04 -15.26
CA ALA A 39 -1.36 6.16 -14.79
C ALA A 39 -1.57 4.93 -15.69
N ARG A 40 -1.28 5.06 -16.99
CA ARG A 40 -1.43 3.97 -17.97
C ARG A 40 -0.34 2.92 -17.90
N THR A 41 0.86 3.30 -17.46
CA THR A 41 2.04 2.42 -17.46
C THR A 41 2.45 2.01 -16.06
N ILE A 42 1.95 2.66 -15.01
CA ILE A 42 2.42 2.47 -13.64
C ILE A 42 2.23 1.04 -13.15
N PHE A 43 1.16 0.35 -13.58
CA PHE A 43 0.96 -1.05 -13.26
C PHE A 43 2.11 -1.92 -13.78
N ASP A 44 2.47 -1.76 -15.06
CA ASP A 44 3.57 -2.51 -15.69
C ASP A 44 4.90 -2.20 -15.02
N LYS A 45 5.10 -0.94 -14.59
CA LYS A 45 6.30 -0.50 -13.87
C LYS A 45 6.41 -1.16 -12.49
N ILE A 46 5.35 -1.11 -11.69
CA ILE A 46 5.31 -1.80 -10.39
C ILE A 46 5.49 -3.31 -10.58
N SER A 47 4.80 -3.91 -11.56
CA SER A 47 4.91 -5.34 -11.82
C SER A 47 6.31 -5.74 -12.27
N SER A 48 6.96 -4.93 -13.13
CA SER A 48 8.34 -5.12 -13.57
C SER A 48 9.30 -5.03 -12.39
N SER A 49 9.17 -3.99 -11.54
CA SER A 49 9.98 -3.82 -10.34
C SER A 49 9.87 -5.00 -9.37
N LEU A 50 8.66 -5.52 -9.16
CA LEU A 50 8.45 -6.72 -8.35
C LEU A 50 9.14 -7.94 -8.95
N ARG A 51 9.01 -8.16 -10.27
CA ARG A 51 9.64 -9.28 -10.97
C ARG A 51 11.17 -9.24 -10.97
N LYS A 52 11.77 -8.06 -10.79
CA LYS A 52 13.22 -7.94 -10.61
C LYS A 52 13.66 -8.35 -9.20
N ALA A 53 12.80 -8.21 -8.19
CA ALA A 53 13.06 -8.76 -6.85
C ALA A 53 12.94 -10.29 -6.84
N ASP A 54 11.87 -10.82 -7.44
CA ASP A 54 11.68 -12.25 -7.68
C ASP A 54 10.85 -12.44 -8.96
N PRO A 55 11.36 -13.15 -9.99
CA PRO A 55 10.67 -13.35 -11.26
C PRO A 55 9.26 -13.95 -11.14
N GLN A 56 8.95 -14.63 -10.04
CA GLN A 56 7.65 -15.26 -9.80
C GLN A 56 6.63 -14.29 -9.21
N PHE A 57 7.05 -13.15 -8.65
CA PHE A 57 6.13 -12.18 -8.08
C PHE A 57 5.15 -11.64 -9.11
N ARG A 58 3.89 -11.60 -8.70
CA ARG A 58 2.78 -11.06 -9.50
C ARG A 58 1.79 -10.33 -8.63
N ILE A 59 1.28 -9.22 -9.13
CA ILE A 59 0.22 -8.47 -8.45
C ILE A 59 -1.08 -9.28 -8.60
N CYS A 60 -1.70 -9.66 -7.49
CA CYS A 60 -3.00 -10.34 -7.50
C CYS A 60 -4.15 -9.38 -7.13
N MET A 61 -3.82 -8.32 -6.40
CA MET A 61 -4.76 -7.28 -6.01
C MET A 61 -4.03 -5.95 -5.93
N LEU A 62 -4.66 -4.89 -6.45
CA LEU A 62 -4.20 -3.52 -6.35
C LEU A 62 -5.34 -2.65 -5.84
N THR A 63 -5.20 -2.12 -4.62
CA THR A 63 -6.13 -1.12 -4.09
C THR A 63 -5.46 0.25 -4.08
N ILE A 64 -6.06 1.21 -4.77
CA ILE A 64 -5.57 2.58 -4.88
C ILE A 64 -6.46 3.50 -4.05
N TYR A 65 -5.84 4.21 -3.13
CA TYR A 65 -6.47 5.12 -2.19
C TYR A 65 -6.01 6.54 -2.49
N GLY A 66 -6.95 7.47 -2.64
CA GLY A 66 -6.56 8.87 -2.75
C GLY A 66 -7.65 9.79 -3.25
N ASP A 67 -7.28 11.06 -3.31
CA ASP A 67 -8.10 12.11 -3.85
C ASP A 67 -7.89 12.21 -5.37
N PHE A 68 -8.67 11.44 -6.12
CA PHE A 68 -8.63 11.48 -7.58
C PHE A 68 -8.99 12.85 -8.17
N SER A 69 -9.67 13.73 -7.43
CA SER A 69 -10.01 15.06 -7.92
C SER A 69 -8.76 15.91 -8.18
N LEU A 70 -7.69 15.69 -7.41
CA LEU A 70 -6.37 16.29 -7.62
C LEU A 70 -5.73 15.90 -8.95
N HIS A 71 -6.23 14.84 -9.59
CA HIS A 71 -5.78 14.33 -10.88
C HIS A 71 -6.80 14.57 -12.00
N GLY A 72 -7.73 15.51 -11.81
CA GLY A 72 -8.63 15.99 -12.85
C GLY A 72 -9.81 15.05 -13.13
N GLY A 73 -10.33 14.37 -12.10
CA GLY A 73 -11.61 13.65 -12.20
C GLY A 73 -11.77 12.50 -11.21
N ASP A 74 -12.54 11.50 -11.60
CA ASP A 74 -12.67 10.26 -10.84
C ASP A 74 -11.55 9.26 -11.17
N ALA A 75 -11.52 8.15 -10.42
CA ALA A 75 -10.54 7.09 -10.62
C ALA A 75 -10.57 6.46 -12.02
N ARG A 76 -11.74 6.41 -12.68
CA ARG A 76 -11.91 5.77 -14.00
C ARG A 76 -11.37 6.65 -15.12
N ASN A 77 -11.36 7.96 -14.92
CA ASN A 77 -10.73 8.90 -15.83
C ASN A 77 -9.20 8.87 -15.73
N LEU A 78 -8.67 8.55 -14.55
CA LEU A 78 -7.23 8.43 -14.34
C LEU A 78 -6.70 7.05 -14.75
N PHE A 79 -7.40 5.98 -14.36
CA PHE A 79 -7.03 4.59 -14.58
C PHE A 79 -8.11 3.87 -15.38
N ARG A 80 -7.77 3.38 -16.58
CA ARG A 80 -8.72 2.61 -17.40
C ARG A 80 -8.65 1.15 -16.99
N THR A 81 -9.78 0.45 -17.03
CA THR A 81 -9.82 -0.98 -16.71
C THR A 81 -8.96 -1.82 -17.66
N THR A 82 -8.70 -1.32 -18.88
CA THR A 82 -7.82 -1.94 -19.88
C THR A 82 -6.33 -1.78 -19.57
N ASP A 83 -5.98 -0.88 -18.64
CA ASP A 83 -4.59 -0.65 -18.23
C ASP A 83 -4.10 -1.75 -17.26
N PHE A 84 -4.99 -2.67 -16.85
CA PHE A 84 -4.70 -3.76 -15.93
C PHE A 84 -5.05 -5.11 -16.54
N PRO A 85 -4.28 -6.18 -16.24
CA PRO A 85 -4.64 -7.53 -16.65
C PRO A 85 -5.99 -7.96 -16.05
N PRO A 86 -6.83 -8.71 -16.80
CA PRO A 86 -8.18 -9.08 -16.36
C PRO A 86 -8.21 -9.96 -15.10
N GLU A 87 -7.12 -10.66 -14.80
CA GLU A 87 -6.96 -11.48 -13.60
C GLU A 87 -6.66 -10.69 -12.33
N VAL A 88 -6.30 -9.40 -12.44
CA VAL A 88 -5.95 -8.55 -11.30
C VAL A 88 -7.20 -7.90 -10.74
N ILE A 89 -7.42 -8.06 -9.44
CA ILE A 89 -8.48 -7.34 -8.73
C ILE A 89 -8.01 -5.91 -8.47
N VAL A 90 -8.60 -4.95 -9.18
CA VAL A 90 -8.31 -3.52 -8.99
C VAL A 90 -9.46 -2.85 -8.25
N VAL A 91 -9.15 -2.15 -7.17
CA VAL A 91 -10.12 -1.43 -6.34
C VAL A 91 -9.68 0.02 -6.20
N PHE A 92 -10.59 0.95 -6.52
CA PHE A 92 -10.35 2.38 -6.33
C PHE A 92 -11.16 2.88 -5.14
N LYS A 93 -10.49 3.57 -4.21
CA LYS A 93 -11.12 4.17 -3.04
C LYS A 93 -10.85 5.67 -3.02
N HIS A 94 -11.88 6.42 -3.40
CA HIS A 94 -11.80 7.87 -3.38
C HIS A 94 -11.85 8.38 -1.94
N LEU A 95 -10.79 9.05 -1.53
CA LEU A 95 -10.62 9.63 -0.19
C LEU A 95 -10.23 11.10 -0.38
N PRO A 96 -11.21 12.02 -0.38
CA PRO A 96 -10.94 13.43 -0.61
C PRO A 96 -9.97 13.95 0.45
N GLU A 97 -8.95 14.70 0.01
CA GLU A 97 -8.03 15.38 0.90
C GLU A 97 -8.82 16.53 1.54
N ARG A 98 -8.89 16.51 2.87
CA ARG A 98 -9.60 17.55 3.63
C ARG A 98 -8.57 18.44 4.28
N ASP A 99 -8.65 19.73 3.99
CA ASP A 99 -7.97 20.72 4.81
C ASP A 99 -8.49 20.64 6.25
N ALA A 100 -7.58 20.76 7.20
CA ALA A 100 -7.97 20.99 8.58
C ALA A 100 -8.76 22.30 8.63
N PHE A 101 -10.02 22.23 9.09
CA PHE A 101 -10.86 23.40 9.30
C PHE A 101 -11.07 23.61 10.80
N CYS A 102 -10.99 24.87 11.23
CA CYS A 102 -11.21 25.29 12.61
C CYS A 102 -12.72 25.52 12.78
N THR A 103 -13.32 25.00 13.85
CA THR A 103 -14.75 25.22 14.13
C THR A 103 -15.03 26.53 14.84
N ASP A 104 -14.00 27.13 15.45
CA ASP A 104 -14.18 28.25 16.37
C ASP A 104 -13.56 29.51 15.73
N GLU A 105 -14.41 30.49 15.40
CA GLU A 105 -14.01 31.76 14.74
C GLU A 105 -13.21 32.70 15.66
N GLU A 106 -13.12 32.40 16.96
CA GLU A 106 -12.54 33.32 17.96
C GLU A 106 -11.07 33.07 18.31
N GLU A 107 -10.49 31.92 17.96
CA GLU A 107 -9.08 31.64 18.25
C GLU A 107 -8.16 32.17 17.14
N LYS A 108 -7.59 33.37 17.37
CA LYS A 108 -6.60 34.04 16.51
C LYS A 108 -5.29 33.27 16.29
N GLU A 109 -5.14 32.08 16.88
CA GLU A 109 -4.04 31.15 16.63
C GLU A 109 -4.60 29.74 16.37
N CYS A 110 -5.26 29.55 15.23
CA CYS A 110 -5.64 28.20 14.84
C CYS A 110 -4.40 27.39 14.44
N TYR A 111 -3.87 26.60 15.38
CA TYR A 111 -3.02 25.47 15.07
C TYR A 111 -3.93 24.44 14.39
N LYS A 112 -3.97 24.43 13.05
CA LYS A 112 -4.74 23.49 12.20
C LYS A 112 -4.83 22.09 12.86
N GLU A 113 -5.87 21.85 13.66
CA GLU A 113 -6.01 20.58 14.36
C GLU A 113 -6.36 19.52 13.32
N LYS A 114 -5.57 18.45 13.24
CA LYS A 114 -5.97 17.28 12.44
C LYS A 114 -7.37 16.85 12.91
N PRO A 115 -8.30 16.49 12.00
CA PRO A 115 -9.64 16.07 12.37
C PRO A 115 -9.63 15.08 13.55
N LYS A 116 -10.25 15.44 14.67
CA LYS A 116 -10.27 14.63 15.91
C LYS A 116 -10.92 13.27 15.71
N VAL A 117 -11.82 13.16 14.72
CA VAL A 117 -12.47 11.90 14.36
C VAL A 117 -11.55 11.08 13.46
N LYS A 118 -10.86 10.13 14.08
CA LYS A 118 -9.92 9.19 13.45
C LYS A 118 -10.51 8.54 12.19
N ASP A 119 -11.80 8.22 12.19
CA ASP A 119 -12.45 7.45 11.12
C ASP A 119 -12.54 8.16 9.76
N TYR A 120 -12.18 9.45 9.66
CA TYR A 120 -12.18 10.19 8.40
C TYR A 120 -10.79 10.46 7.81
N LEU A 121 -9.70 10.02 8.46
CA LEU A 121 -8.37 10.20 7.92
C LEU A 121 -8.08 9.13 6.84
N PRO A 122 -7.55 9.51 5.65
CA PRO A 122 -7.31 8.56 4.56
C PRO A 122 -6.45 7.35 4.97
N HIS A 123 -5.43 7.55 5.80
CA HIS A 123 -4.60 6.46 6.31
C HIS A 123 -5.38 5.47 7.20
N HIS A 124 -6.45 5.88 7.90
CA HIS A 124 -7.21 4.97 8.75
C HIS A 124 -8.05 4.01 7.92
N VAL A 125 -8.69 4.49 6.85
CA VAL A 125 -9.43 3.63 5.91
C VAL A 125 -8.49 2.58 5.30
N LEU A 126 -7.30 3.00 4.88
CA LEU A 126 -6.28 2.11 4.31
C LEU A 126 -5.81 1.06 5.33
N LYS A 127 -5.50 1.48 6.58
CA LYS A 127 -5.14 0.56 7.66
C LYS A 127 -6.28 -0.41 8.00
N GLN A 128 -7.52 0.05 8.00
CA GLN A 128 -8.69 -0.77 8.31
C GLN A 128 -8.88 -1.85 7.25
N ASP A 129 -8.79 -1.50 5.97
CA ASP A 129 -8.86 -2.46 4.87
C ASP A 129 -7.77 -3.53 4.97
N ILE A 130 -6.53 -3.13 5.21
CA ILE A 130 -5.42 -4.08 5.37
C ILE A 130 -5.73 -5.03 6.55
N ASN A 131 -6.19 -4.49 7.68
CA ASN A 131 -6.57 -5.33 8.82
C ASN A 131 -7.71 -6.31 8.46
N ILE A 132 -8.78 -5.85 7.81
CA ILE A 132 -9.91 -6.71 7.38
C ILE A 132 -9.42 -7.82 6.43
N HIS A 133 -8.57 -7.47 5.45
CA HIS A 133 -8.01 -8.43 4.51
C HIS A 133 -7.12 -9.47 5.20
N THR A 134 -6.30 -9.05 6.16
CA THR A 134 -5.41 -9.96 6.92
C THR A 134 -6.15 -10.84 7.93
N LEU A 135 -7.35 -10.44 8.37
CA LEU A 135 -8.24 -11.33 9.13
C LEU A 135 -8.79 -12.47 8.27
N ALA A 136 -9.09 -12.19 7.00
CA ALA A 136 -9.62 -13.17 6.05
C ALA A 136 -8.54 -14.07 5.42
N ASN A 137 -7.28 -13.63 5.40
CA ASN A 137 -6.16 -14.32 4.75
C ASN A 137 -5.03 -14.54 5.74
N LYS A 138 -4.84 -15.78 6.20
CA LYS A 138 -3.73 -16.10 7.11
C LYS A 138 -2.37 -16.08 6.38
N PRO A 139 -1.27 -15.77 7.08
CA PRO A 139 0.08 -15.87 6.55
C PRO A 139 0.44 -17.32 6.17
N PRO A 140 1.45 -17.54 5.32
CA PRO A 140 2.29 -16.53 4.65
C PRO A 140 1.60 -15.94 3.40
N PHE A 141 1.68 -14.61 3.23
CA PHE A 141 1.39 -13.95 1.96
C PHE A 141 2.12 -12.60 1.87
N ASN A 142 2.34 -12.11 0.64
CA ASN A 142 3.08 -10.88 0.38
C ASN A 142 2.16 -9.65 0.40
N ILE A 143 2.51 -8.65 1.22
CA ILE A 143 1.83 -7.37 1.31
C ILE A 143 2.79 -6.29 0.87
N MET A 144 2.40 -5.53 -0.14
CA MET A 144 3.09 -4.32 -0.55
C MET A 144 2.28 -3.09 -0.15
N ILE A 145 2.92 -2.17 0.56
CA ILE A 145 2.36 -0.86 0.86
C ILE A 145 3.17 0.18 0.10
N ILE A 146 2.50 1.05 -0.65
CA ILE A 146 3.10 2.19 -1.35
C ILE A 146 2.63 3.44 -0.62
N THR A 147 3.46 3.99 0.25
CA THR A 147 3.16 5.18 1.05
C THR A 147 4.44 5.75 1.64
N SER A 148 4.45 7.06 1.89
CA SER A 148 5.50 7.75 2.64
C SER A 148 5.02 8.22 4.03
N ASP A 149 3.82 7.80 4.47
CA ASP A 149 3.24 8.21 5.75
C ASP A 149 3.82 7.38 6.92
N PRO A 150 4.51 7.99 7.89
CA PRO A 150 5.13 7.31 9.02
C PRO A 150 4.12 6.63 9.95
N ASP A 151 2.84 7.02 9.91
CA ASP A 151 1.78 6.41 10.72
C ASP A 151 1.56 4.92 10.36
N PHE A 152 2.10 4.44 9.23
CA PHE A 152 2.08 3.03 8.85
C PHE A 152 3.12 2.16 9.54
N THR A 153 4.13 2.75 10.18
CA THR A 153 5.23 2.02 10.82
C THR A 153 4.74 0.95 11.80
N HIS A 154 3.74 1.30 12.63
CA HIS A 154 3.18 0.35 13.59
C HIS A 154 2.44 -0.80 12.90
N LEU A 155 1.69 -0.52 11.82
CA LEU A 155 0.98 -1.54 11.06
C LEU A 155 1.96 -2.49 10.37
N ILE A 156 2.98 -1.95 9.70
CA ILE A 156 4.02 -2.76 9.03
C ILE A 156 4.72 -3.66 10.05
N ARG A 157 5.10 -3.11 11.21
CA ARG A 157 5.68 -3.91 12.30
C ARG A 157 4.75 -5.03 12.75
N LYS A 158 3.47 -4.72 13.01
CA LYS A 158 2.46 -5.70 13.45
C LYS A 158 2.32 -6.83 12.44
N LEU A 159 2.18 -6.51 11.15
CA LEU A 159 2.01 -7.50 10.09
C LEU A 159 3.28 -8.35 9.91
N HIS A 160 4.46 -7.74 9.94
CA HIS A 160 5.73 -8.46 9.94
C HIS A 160 5.80 -9.45 11.12
N THR A 161 5.46 -9.03 12.35
CA THR A 161 5.46 -9.93 13.52
C THR A 161 4.42 -11.05 13.43
N GLN A 162 3.37 -10.87 12.63
CA GLN A 162 2.37 -11.89 12.35
C GLN A 162 2.81 -12.89 11.27
N GLY A 163 3.96 -12.68 10.62
CA GLY A 163 4.52 -13.59 9.62
C GLY A 163 4.18 -13.24 8.17
N TYR A 164 3.70 -12.02 7.89
CA TYR A 164 3.55 -11.53 6.52
C TYR A 164 4.89 -11.04 5.95
N VAL A 165 5.09 -11.26 4.65
CA VAL A 165 6.22 -10.67 3.93
C VAL A 165 5.84 -9.25 3.56
N MET A 166 6.47 -8.29 4.22
CA MET A 166 6.20 -6.87 4.02
C MET A 166 7.10 -6.29 2.93
N MET A 167 6.51 -5.61 1.96
CA MET A 167 7.16 -4.85 0.91
C MET A 167 6.74 -3.39 1.04
N LEU A 168 7.66 -2.45 0.83
CA LEU A 168 7.41 -1.03 0.93
C LEU A 168 7.93 -0.31 -0.30
N ALA A 169 7.16 0.62 -0.86
CA ALA A 169 7.69 1.66 -1.73
C ALA A 169 7.35 3.03 -1.12
N CYS A 170 8.34 3.91 -1.03
CA CYS A 170 8.18 5.25 -0.46
C CYS A 170 9.16 6.23 -1.12
N HIS A 171 8.90 7.52 -1.00
CA HIS A 171 9.86 8.55 -1.42
C HIS A 171 11.17 8.45 -0.60
N ARG A 172 12.29 8.93 -1.17
CA ARG A 172 13.61 8.88 -0.52
C ARG A 172 13.68 9.59 0.82
N ASP A 173 12.91 10.67 0.96
CA ASP A 173 12.85 11.53 2.13
C ASP A 173 11.87 11.04 3.21
N ALA A 174 11.18 9.92 2.98
CA ALA A 174 10.31 9.30 3.98
C ALA A 174 11.09 8.91 5.24
N GLU A 175 10.42 8.95 6.40
CA GLU A 175 11.04 8.63 7.68
C GLU A 175 11.71 7.26 7.69
N ALA A 176 12.95 7.19 8.19
CA ALA A 176 13.74 5.97 8.20
C ALA A 176 13.06 4.80 8.92
N CYS A 177 12.21 5.09 9.91
CA CYS A 177 11.50 4.08 10.69
C CYS A 177 10.48 3.28 9.86
N LEU A 178 9.93 3.87 8.79
CA LEU A 178 8.85 3.31 7.98
C LEU A 178 9.28 2.01 7.29
N GLY A 179 10.51 1.97 6.80
CA GLY A 179 11.08 0.82 6.09
C GLY A 179 11.72 -0.26 6.96
N LYS A 180 11.77 -0.06 8.29
CA LYS A 180 12.56 -0.93 9.19
C LYS A 180 12.12 -2.40 9.20
N TYR A 181 10.85 -2.66 8.94
CA TYR A 181 10.24 -4.00 8.99
C TYR A 181 9.84 -4.52 7.61
N ALA A 182 10.23 -3.83 6.53
CA ALA A 182 9.99 -4.24 5.16
C ALA A 182 11.14 -5.12 4.67
N TYR A 183 10.82 -6.27 4.09
CA TYR A 183 11.79 -7.18 3.47
C TYR A 183 12.39 -6.55 2.21
N TYR A 184 11.52 -6.03 1.34
CA TYR A 184 11.90 -5.26 0.17
C TYR A 184 11.46 -3.81 0.36
N LYS A 185 12.36 -2.87 0.05
CA LYS A 185 12.08 -1.44 0.05
C LYS A 185 12.46 -0.87 -1.31
N TRP A 186 11.54 -0.15 -1.94
CA TRP A 186 11.80 0.63 -3.14
C TRP A 186 11.80 2.12 -2.82
N ASP A 187 12.69 2.83 -3.50
CA ASP A 187 12.51 4.23 -3.81
C ASP A 187 11.34 4.36 -4.80
N TRP A 188 10.33 5.17 -4.46
CA TRP A 188 9.11 5.26 -5.27
C TRP A 188 9.40 5.75 -6.69
N GLU A 189 10.25 6.76 -6.83
CA GLU A 189 10.70 7.29 -8.11
C GLU A 189 11.38 6.21 -8.97
N SER A 190 12.31 5.46 -8.38
CA SER A 190 12.94 4.31 -9.05
C SER A 190 11.90 3.27 -9.49
N MET A 191 10.91 2.96 -8.65
CA MET A 191 9.85 2.01 -8.99
C MET A 191 8.93 2.51 -10.11
N MET A 192 8.64 3.82 -10.17
CA MET A 192 7.88 4.40 -11.29
C MET A 192 8.60 4.22 -12.63
N ASP A 193 9.94 4.12 -12.62
CA ASP A 193 10.73 3.82 -13.81
C ASP A 193 10.84 2.31 -14.11
N GLY A 194 10.34 1.44 -13.23
CA GLY A 194 10.48 -0.01 -13.29
C GLY A 194 11.83 -0.48 -12.74
N GLY A 195 12.44 0.32 -11.87
CA GLY A 195 13.73 0.06 -11.23
C GLY A 195 13.70 -1.08 -10.22
N GLU A 196 14.88 -1.48 -9.79
CA GLU A 196 15.08 -2.56 -8.81
C GLU A 196 14.90 -2.03 -7.38
N PRO A 197 14.50 -2.88 -6.43
CA PRO A 197 14.66 -2.50 -5.04
C PRO A 197 16.15 -2.35 -4.77
N PRO A 198 16.61 -1.30 -4.06
CA PRO A 198 17.91 -1.39 -3.41
C PRO A 198 17.94 -2.66 -2.56
N VAL A 199 18.76 -3.63 -2.96
CA VAL A 199 18.90 -4.93 -2.30
C VAL A 199 19.36 -4.72 -0.84
N PRO A 200 18.84 -5.51 0.12
CA PRO A 200 17.61 -5.31 0.88
C PRO A 200 17.81 -4.48 2.17
N ALA A 201 16.73 -3.91 2.72
CA ALA A 201 16.69 -3.53 4.14
C ALA A 201 16.45 -4.79 5.01
N ALA A 202 17.31 -5.80 4.92
CA ALA A 202 17.24 -7.00 5.76
C ALA A 202 18.53 -7.18 6.56
N THR A 203 18.67 -6.43 7.65
CA THR A 203 19.61 -6.76 8.74
C THR A 203 19.03 -7.73 9.77
N HIS A 204 17.83 -8.29 9.57
CA HIS A 204 17.13 -9.06 10.60
C HIS A 204 16.51 -10.39 10.12
N TYR A 205 17.31 -11.23 9.45
CA TYR A 205 17.06 -12.68 9.37
C TYR A 205 18.16 -13.53 10.00
N LEU A 206 18.94 -12.97 10.93
CA LEU A 206 19.59 -13.79 11.94
C LEU A 206 18.58 -14.05 13.07
N VAL A 207 17.63 -14.95 12.80
CA VAL A 207 17.02 -15.69 13.90
C VAL A 207 18.14 -16.55 14.46
N ASP A 208 18.51 -16.22 15.69
CA ASP A 208 19.50 -16.86 16.54
C ASP A 208 19.18 -18.36 16.70
N THR A 209 19.61 -19.18 15.73
CA THR A 209 19.57 -20.64 15.82
C THR A 209 20.69 -21.12 16.73
N LYS A 210 20.69 -20.72 18.01
CA LYS A 210 21.54 -21.31 19.06
C LYS A 210 21.04 -20.91 20.45
N LYS A 211 20.01 -21.62 20.94
CA LYS A 211 19.92 -21.90 22.39
C LYS A 211 20.12 -23.40 22.61
N PRO A 212 21.19 -23.81 23.30
CA PRO A 212 21.41 -25.22 23.61
C PRO A 212 20.34 -25.69 24.61
N LYS A 213 19.83 -26.90 24.38
CA LYS A 213 19.01 -27.63 25.35
C LYS A 213 19.78 -27.75 26.67
N ARG A 214 19.24 -27.21 27.75
CA ARG A 214 19.65 -27.61 29.10
C ARG A 214 18.92 -28.92 29.43
N LYS A 215 19.72 -29.94 29.71
CA LYS A 215 19.31 -31.19 30.36
C LYS A 215 18.85 -30.89 31.78
#